data_AF-A0A357EGP5-F1
#
_entry.id   AF-A0A357EGP5-F1
#
_cell.length_a   1.000
_cell.length_b   1.000
_cell.length_c   1.000
_cell.angle_alpha   90.00
_cell.angle_beta   90.00
_cell.angle_gamma   90.00
#
_symmetry.space_group_name_H-M   'P 1'
#
loop_
_entity.id
_entity.type
_entity.pdbx_description
1 polymer ?
#
loop_
_entity_poly.entity_id
_entity_poly.type
_entity_poly.pdbx_seq_one_letter_code
_entity_poly.pdbx_strand_id
1 'polypeptide(L)'
;INEKAATDVFVRDCMVYLGTCVAPIGQGKDGEVCADIETTWPDGKLTKEQLKFGELKLFPLEGEQKATIKVQPAKGVNMGAGAGVAVTKEVHGGVVGLLLDGRGRPLKLPAEQQARVASLTKWFDAVGLYPKES
;
A
#
# COMPACT_ATOMS: atom_id res chain seq x y z
N ILE A 1 -30.65 21.56 12.56
CA ILE A 1 -29.47 21.06 11.82
C ILE A 1 -29.71 19.59 11.56
N ASN A 2 -29.58 19.10 10.32
CA ASN A 2 -29.74 17.68 9.99
C ASN A 2 -28.35 17.05 9.89
N GLU A 3 -27.90 16.43 10.99
CA GLU A 3 -26.55 15.87 11.13
C GLU A 3 -26.22 14.80 10.08
N LYS A 4 -27.22 14.03 9.66
CA LYS A 4 -27.07 12.99 8.64
C LYS A 4 -26.78 13.60 7.26
N ALA A 5 -27.54 14.63 6.88
CA ALA A 5 -27.31 15.36 5.63
C ALA A 5 -25.95 16.08 5.63
N ALA A 6 -25.54 16.69 6.75
CA ALA A 6 -24.24 17.33 6.87
C ALA A 6 -23.08 16.31 6.78
N THR A 7 -23.25 15.11 7.34
CA THR A 7 -22.27 14.03 7.25
C THR A 7 -22.18 13.48 5.82
N ASP A 8 -23.32 13.28 5.15
CA ASP A 8 -23.35 12.81 3.76
C ASP A 8 -22.67 13.80 2.80
N VAL A 9 -22.95 15.11 2.93
CA VAL A 9 -22.26 16.16 2.16
C VAL A 9 -20.76 16.16 2.44
N PHE A 10 -20.35 16.03 3.71
CA PHE A 10 -18.94 15.98 4.04
C PHE A 10 -18.24 14.75 3.43
N VAL A 11 -18.87 13.58 3.54
CA VAL A 11 -18.30 12.30 3.07
C VAL A 11 -18.26 12.20 1.55
N ARG A 12 -19.26 12.74 0.86
CA ARG A 12 -19.40 12.61 -0.60
C ARG A 12 -18.83 13.79 -1.36
N ASP A 13 -19.01 15.00 -0.84
CA ASP A 13 -18.72 16.23 -1.58
C ASP A 13 -17.47 16.96 -1.08
N CYS A 14 -16.97 16.65 0.12
CA CYS A 14 -15.78 17.31 0.70
C CYS A 14 -14.58 16.39 0.93
N MET A 15 -14.80 15.08 1.10
CA MET A 15 -13.73 14.14 1.41
C MET A 15 -13.08 13.61 0.13
N VAL A 16 -11.82 13.98 -0.07
CA VAL A 16 -10.97 13.42 -1.13
C VAL A 16 -10.38 12.09 -0.64
N TYR A 17 -10.87 10.98 -1.17
CA TYR A 17 -10.26 9.68 -0.93
C TYR A 17 -8.88 9.62 -1.57
N LEU A 18 -7.83 9.43 -0.77
CA LEU A 18 -6.47 9.22 -1.29
C LEU A 18 -6.33 7.82 -1.89
N GLY A 19 -6.90 6.83 -1.23
CA GLY A 19 -6.87 5.42 -1.62
C GLY A 19 -6.50 4.52 -0.45
N THR A 20 -6.03 3.31 -0.74
CA THR A 20 -5.73 2.30 0.29
C THR A 20 -4.23 2.05 0.39
N CYS A 21 -3.70 2.08 1.61
CA CYS A 21 -2.32 1.67 1.91
C CYS A 21 -2.32 0.29 2.60
N VAL A 22 -1.76 -0.72 1.94
CA VAL A 22 -1.59 -2.08 2.48
C VAL A 22 -0.20 -2.22 3.08
N ALA A 23 -0.16 -2.49 4.37
CA ALA A 23 0.94 -2.09 5.22
C ALA A 23 1.27 -3.19 6.26
N PRO A 24 2.03 -4.25 5.88
CA PRO A 24 2.30 -5.35 6.78
C PRO A 24 3.10 -4.94 8.03
N ILE A 25 2.81 -5.59 9.16
CA ILE A 25 3.53 -5.44 10.42
C ILE A 25 4.61 -6.53 10.50
N GLY A 26 5.88 -6.15 10.53
CA GLY A 26 6.99 -7.10 10.54
C GLY A 26 8.31 -6.49 10.08
N GLN A 27 9.36 -7.30 10.16
CA GLN A 27 10.73 -6.96 9.78
C GLN A 27 11.32 -8.08 8.93
N GLY A 28 12.25 -7.72 8.03
CA GLY A 28 13.06 -8.64 7.24
C GLY A 28 14.20 -7.88 6.59
N LYS A 29 15.10 -8.59 5.91
CA LYS A 29 16.22 -7.95 5.21
C LYS A 29 15.70 -7.30 3.92
N ASP A 30 16.35 -6.22 3.48
CA ASP A 30 16.01 -5.57 2.21
C ASP A 30 16.00 -6.59 1.06
N GLY A 31 14.93 -6.58 0.28
CA GLY A 31 14.72 -7.52 -0.84
C GLY A 31 14.17 -8.90 -0.48
N GLU A 32 14.11 -9.30 0.79
CA GLU A 32 13.41 -10.54 1.20
C GLU A 32 11.90 -10.40 0.99
N VAL A 33 11.21 -11.51 0.72
CA VAL A 33 9.75 -11.50 0.53
C VAL A 33 9.06 -11.15 1.84
N CYS A 34 8.22 -10.12 1.79
CA CYS A 34 7.35 -9.67 2.87
C CYS A 34 5.97 -10.35 2.79
N ALA A 35 5.37 -10.38 1.60
CA ALA A 35 4.09 -11.03 1.34
C ALA A 35 3.92 -11.37 -0.15
N ASP A 36 3.20 -12.45 -0.45
CA ASP A 36 2.63 -12.68 -1.78
C ASP A 36 1.25 -12.02 -1.85
N ILE A 37 0.97 -11.32 -2.95
CA ILE A 37 -0.23 -10.52 -3.13
C ILE A 37 -0.93 -10.92 -4.42
N GLU A 38 -2.21 -11.24 -4.30
CA GLU A 38 -3.12 -11.44 -5.42
C GLU A 38 -4.16 -10.31 -5.40
N THR A 39 -4.30 -9.59 -6.51
CA THR A 39 -5.27 -8.50 -6.64
C THR A 39 -6.22 -8.79 -7.79
N THR A 40 -7.51 -8.83 -7.48
CA THR A 40 -8.59 -8.84 -8.48
C THR A 40 -9.03 -7.39 -8.70
N TRP A 41 -8.74 -6.87 -9.89
CA TRP A 41 -9.00 -5.49 -10.32
C TRP A 41 -10.47 -5.28 -10.72
N PRO A 42 -10.93 -4.03 -10.85
CA PRO A 42 -12.30 -3.71 -11.25
C PRO A 42 -12.76 -4.33 -12.58
N ASP A 43 -11.82 -4.52 -13.52
CA ASP A 43 -12.04 -5.15 -14.82
C ASP A 43 -12.07 -6.69 -14.76
N GLY A 44 -11.93 -7.26 -13.56
CA GLY A 44 -11.84 -8.71 -13.33
C GLY A 44 -10.45 -9.29 -13.57
N LYS A 45 -9.46 -8.50 -13.98
CA LYS A 45 -8.08 -8.96 -14.15
C LYS A 45 -7.51 -9.40 -12.81
N LEU A 46 -6.83 -10.54 -12.79
CA LEU A 46 -6.07 -11.00 -11.64
C LEU A 46 -4.58 -10.71 -11.86
N THR A 47 -3.94 -9.99 -10.94
CA THR A 47 -2.48 -9.86 -10.90
C THR A 47 -1.93 -10.57 -9.67
N LYS A 48 -0.74 -11.18 -9.84
CA LYS A 48 0.01 -11.79 -8.75
C LYS A 48 1.39 -11.17 -8.69
N GLU A 49 1.80 -10.80 -7.49
CA GLU A 49 3.09 -10.17 -7.26
C GLU A 49 3.61 -10.44 -5.86
N GLN A 50 4.91 -10.20 -5.67
CA GLN A 50 5.53 -10.25 -4.34
C GLN A 50 5.79 -8.84 -3.85
N LEU A 51 5.38 -8.55 -2.62
CA LEU A 51 5.86 -7.42 -1.86
C LEU A 51 7.12 -7.84 -1.11
N LYS A 52 8.23 -7.12 -1.29
CA LYS A 52 9.52 -7.32 -0.63
C LYS A 52 9.73 -6.30 0.48
N PHE A 53 10.58 -6.64 1.44
CA PHE A 53 11.02 -5.68 2.44
C PHE A 53 11.83 -4.56 1.79
N GLY A 54 11.57 -3.32 2.23
CA GLY A 54 12.24 -2.11 1.75
C GLY A 54 11.73 -1.56 0.42
N GLU A 55 10.56 -2.02 -0.06
CA GLU A 55 9.95 -1.51 -1.29
C GLU A 55 8.59 -0.83 -1.07
N LEU A 56 8.28 0.05 -2.02
CA LEU A 56 6.95 0.62 -2.22
C LEU A 56 6.50 0.24 -3.62
N LYS A 57 5.21 -0.02 -3.78
CA LYS A 57 4.57 -0.15 -5.09
C LYS A 57 3.26 0.60 -5.09
N LEU A 58 3.09 1.47 -6.09
CA LEU A 58 1.87 2.23 -6.26
C LEU A 58 1.15 1.75 -7.52
N PHE A 59 -0.13 1.45 -7.37
CA PHE A 59 -0.99 1.03 -8.46
C PHE A 59 -2.14 2.02 -8.63
N PRO A 60 -2.49 2.38 -9.88
CA PRO A 60 -3.67 3.17 -10.13
C PRO A 60 -4.92 2.38 -9.70
N LEU A 61 -5.75 3.02 -8.89
CA LEU A 61 -7.08 2.56 -8.53
C LEU A 61 -7.91 3.82 -8.26
N GLU A 62 -8.80 4.16 -9.18
CA GLU A 62 -9.50 5.45 -9.16
C GLU A 62 -10.53 5.53 -8.02
N GLY A 63 -10.96 6.74 -7.64
CA GLY A 63 -11.75 7.00 -6.43
C GLY A 63 -13.00 6.14 -6.23
N GLU A 64 -13.75 5.87 -7.30
CA GLU A 64 -14.96 5.03 -7.20
C GLU A 64 -14.67 3.53 -7.39
N GLN A 65 -13.45 3.17 -7.77
CA GLN A 65 -13.05 1.80 -8.05
C GLN A 65 -12.72 1.04 -6.77
N LYS A 66 -13.01 -0.26 -6.80
CA LYS A 66 -12.73 -1.22 -5.73
C LYS A 66 -11.97 -2.41 -6.30
N ALA A 67 -11.02 -2.91 -5.53
CA ALA A 67 -10.33 -4.14 -5.84
C ALA A 67 -10.42 -5.11 -4.65
N THR A 68 -10.33 -6.41 -4.91
CA THR A 68 -10.19 -7.40 -3.84
C THR A 68 -8.74 -7.84 -3.77
N ILE A 69 -8.11 -7.65 -2.62
CA ILE A 69 -6.73 -8.08 -2.36
C ILE A 69 -6.73 -9.29 -1.44
N LYS A 70 -5.94 -10.29 -1.80
CA LYS A 70 -5.56 -11.40 -0.92
C LYS A 70 -4.07 -11.31 -0.66
N VAL A 71 -3.70 -11.24 0.62
CA VAL A 71 -2.32 -11.10 1.07
C VAL A 71 -1.95 -12.35 1.86
N GLN A 72 -0.93 -13.06 1.40
CA GLN A 72 -0.28 -14.14 2.14
C GLN A 72 1.04 -13.61 2.71
N PRO A 73 1.07 -13.21 3.99
CA PRO A 73 2.30 -12.69 4.59
C PRO A 73 3.31 -13.82 4.84
N ALA A 74 4.59 -13.46 4.87
CA ALA A 74 5.65 -14.35 5.35
C ALA A 74 5.44 -14.75 6.82
N LYS A 75 6.07 -15.84 7.27
CA LYS A 75 5.85 -16.47 8.59
C LYS A 75 5.87 -15.49 9.79
N GLY A 76 6.73 -14.48 9.76
CA GLY A 76 6.87 -13.47 10.84
C GLY A 76 6.13 -12.16 10.60
N VAL A 77 5.36 -12.05 9.52
CA VAL A 77 4.68 -10.83 9.09
C VAL A 77 3.19 -10.94 9.42
N ASN A 78 2.61 -9.86 9.93
CA ASN A 78 1.22 -9.81 10.40
C ASN A 78 0.44 -8.73 9.62
N MET A 79 -0.75 -9.11 9.12
CA MET A 79 -1.69 -8.24 8.41
C MET A 79 -2.85 -7.74 9.28
N GLY A 80 -2.74 -7.89 10.61
CA GLY A 80 -3.78 -7.60 11.60
C GLY A 80 -4.57 -8.83 12.06
N ALA A 81 -4.37 -10.00 11.43
CA ALA A 81 -5.05 -11.27 11.77
C ALA A 81 -4.14 -12.30 12.47
N GLY A 82 -2.89 -11.94 12.78
CA GLY A 82 -1.86 -12.84 13.31
C GLY A 82 -0.70 -13.04 12.32
N ALA A 83 0.44 -13.48 12.84
CA ALA A 83 1.64 -13.69 12.02
C ALA A 83 1.45 -14.87 11.03
N GLY A 84 1.78 -14.65 9.75
CA GLY A 84 1.63 -15.65 8.68
C GLY A 84 0.18 -15.93 8.25
N VAL A 85 -0.81 -15.28 8.87
CA VAL A 85 -2.23 -15.49 8.57
C VAL A 85 -2.63 -14.70 7.33
N ALA A 86 -3.18 -15.40 6.34
CA ALA A 86 -3.69 -14.79 5.13
C ALA A 86 -4.89 -13.86 5.41
N VAL A 87 -4.96 -12.75 4.68
CA VAL A 87 -6.08 -11.81 4.77
C VAL A 87 -6.60 -11.51 3.37
N THR A 88 -7.92 -11.57 3.20
CA THR A 88 -8.61 -11.10 2.00
C THR A 88 -9.53 -9.93 2.36
N LYS A 89 -9.41 -8.81 1.65
CA LYS A 89 -10.20 -7.58 1.89
C LYS A 89 -10.52 -6.87 0.57
N GLU A 90 -11.64 -6.16 0.56
CA GLU A 90 -11.90 -5.13 -0.43
C GLU A 90 -11.09 -3.87 -0.08
N VAL A 91 -10.48 -3.26 -1.08
CA VAL A 91 -9.73 -2.01 -0.98
C VAL A 91 -10.35 -0.96 -1.89
N HIS A 92 -10.32 0.29 -1.45
CA HIS A 92 -10.88 1.42 -2.18
C HIS A 92 -9.78 2.23 -2.86
N GLY A 93 -10.07 2.68 -4.08
CA GLY A 93 -9.24 3.63 -4.78
C GLY A 93 -9.36 5.06 -4.27
N GLY A 94 -8.70 5.97 -4.97
CA GLY A 94 -8.62 7.38 -4.63
C GLY A 94 -7.75 8.15 -5.59
N VAL A 95 -7.50 9.42 -5.30
CA VAL A 95 -6.65 10.29 -6.12
C VAL A 95 -5.19 9.82 -6.20
N VAL A 96 -4.76 8.94 -5.28
CA VAL A 96 -3.43 8.30 -5.29
C VAL A 96 -3.54 6.83 -5.75
N GLY A 97 -4.50 6.07 -5.22
CA GLY A 97 -4.75 4.67 -5.59
C GLY A 97 -4.34 3.66 -4.52
N LEU A 98 -3.85 2.49 -4.94
CA LEU A 98 -3.47 1.39 -4.06
C LEU A 98 -1.95 1.38 -3.83
N LEU A 99 -1.52 1.65 -2.59
CA LEU A 99 -0.12 1.60 -2.17
C LEU A 99 0.17 0.31 -1.41
N LEU A 100 1.15 -0.46 -1.86
CA LEU A 100 1.72 -1.59 -1.12
C LEU A 100 3.02 -1.11 -0.45
N ASP A 101 3.04 -1.10 0.88
CA ASP A 101 4.14 -0.56 1.67
C ASP A 101 4.88 -1.65 2.46
N GLY A 102 5.94 -2.17 1.82
CA GLY A 102 6.82 -3.19 2.32
C GLY A 102 8.02 -2.66 3.11
N ARG A 103 8.07 -1.37 3.47
CA ARG A 103 9.25 -0.78 4.15
C ARG A 103 9.53 -1.34 5.55
N GLY A 104 8.65 -2.19 6.07
CA GLY A 104 8.75 -2.80 7.39
C GLY A 104 8.18 -1.90 8.47
N ARG A 105 7.67 -2.53 9.54
CA ARG A 105 7.09 -1.84 10.70
C ARG A 105 7.63 -2.48 11.98
N PRO A 106 8.27 -1.71 12.89
CA PRO A 106 8.60 -0.28 12.75
C PRO A 106 9.55 0.01 11.58
N LEU A 107 9.43 1.18 10.95
CA LEU A 107 10.31 1.56 9.84
C LEU A 107 11.75 1.72 10.35
N LYS A 108 12.69 1.01 9.72
CA LYS A 108 14.13 1.14 10.00
C LYS A 108 14.84 1.65 8.76
N LEU A 109 15.49 2.79 8.90
CA LEU A 109 16.37 3.31 7.86
C LEU A 109 17.77 2.70 8.02
N PRO A 110 18.50 2.48 6.91
CA PRO A 110 19.92 2.15 6.98
C PRO A 110 20.69 3.19 7.79
N ALA A 111 21.66 2.72 8.60
CA ALA A 111 22.52 3.60 9.38
C ALA A 111 23.56 4.31 8.51
N GLU A 112 24.08 3.60 7.50
CA GLU A 112 25.03 4.13 6.52
C GLU A 112 24.29 5.12 5.59
N GLN A 113 24.91 6.28 5.37
CA GLN A 113 24.28 7.41 4.70
C GLN A 113 23.95 7.12 3.24
N GLN A 114 24.86 6.51 2.48
CA GLN A 114 24.66 6.23 1.06
C GLN A 114 23.53 5.22 0.87
N ALA A 115 23.48 4.15 1.68
CA ALA A 115 22.43 3.16 1.69
C ALA A 115 21.07 3.79 2.03
N ARG A 116 21.03 4.71 3.00
CA ARG A 116 19.81 5.43 3.37
C ARG A 116 19.32 6.32 2.23
N VAL A 117 20.21 7.07 1.58
CA VAL A 117 19.87 7.91 0.42
C VAL A 117 19.32 7.02 -0.71
N ALA A 118 19.98 5.90 -1.01
CA ALA A 118 19.51 4.96 -2.03
C ALA A 118 18.11 4.41 -1.72
N SER A 119 17.81 4.06 -0.47
CA SER A 119 16.45 3.64 -0.08
C SER A 119 15.42 4.74 -0.28
N LEU A 120 15.73 5.98 0.12
CA LEU A 120 14.83 7.12 -0.03
C LEU A 120 14.55 7.43 -1.50
N THR A 121 15.58 7.48 -2.34
CA THR A 121 15.44 7.70 -3.79
C THR A 121 14.58 6.62 -4.43
N LYS A 122 14.84 5.33 -4.12
CA LYS A 122 14.00 4.20 -4.57
C LYS A 122 12.52 4.40 -4.23
N TRP A 123 12.22 4.90 -3.03
CA TRP A 123 10.85 5.15 -2.60
C TRP A 123 10.21 6.35 -3.29
N PHE A 124 10.97 7.42 -3.52
CA PHE A 124 10.50 8.60 -4.26
C PHE A 124 10.14 8.23 -5.70
N ASP A 125 10.98 7.46 -6.36
CA ASP A 125 10.75 6.99 -7.73
C ASP A 125 9.52 6.09 -7.82
N ALA A 126 9.35 5.18 -6.84
CA ALA A 126 8.25 4.24 -6.80
C ALA A 126 6.86 4.89 -6.66
N VAL A 127 6.78 6.10 -6.09
CA VAL A 127 5.52 6.85 -5.93
C VAL A 127 5.47 8.12 -6.77
N GLY A 128 6.48 8.36 -7.62
CA GLY A 128 6.55 9.57 -8.45
C GLY A 128 6.54 10.87 -7.64
N LEU A 129 7.24 10.89 -6.49
CA LEU A 129 7.14 11.99 -5.52
C LEU A 129 7.62 13.34 -6.07
N TYR A 130 8.63 13.32 -6.94
CA TYR A 130 9.17 14.52 -7.57
C TYR A 130 8.95 14.48 -9.08
N PRO A 131 8.75 15.63 -9.74
CA PRO A 131 8.74 15.71 -11.19
C PRO A 131 10.04 15.11 -11.74
N LYS A 132 9.91 14.25 -12.74
CA LYS A 132 11.08 13.86 -13.53
C LYS A 132 11.40 15.06 -14.43
N GLU A 133 12.63 15.57 -14.35
CA GLU A 133 13.07 16.65 -15.23
C GLU A 133 12.78 16.28 -16.69
N SER A 134 12.18 17.23 -17.42
CA SER A 134 11.81 17.10 -18.83
C SER A 134 12.99 17.43 -19.74
#